data_AF-A0A1G9V851-F1
#
_entry.id   AF-A0A1G9V851-F1
#
_cell.length_a   1.000
_cell.length_b   1.000
_cell.length_c   1.000
_cell.angle_alpha   90.00
_cell.angle_beta   90.00
_cell.angle_gamma   90.00
#
_symmetry.space_group_name_H-M   'P 1'
#
loop_
_entity.id
_entity.type
_entity.pdbx_description
1 polymer ?
#
loop_
_entity_poly.entity_id
_entity_poly.type
_entity_poly.pdbx_seq_one_letter_code
_entity_poly.pdbx_strand_id
1 'polypeptide(L)'
;MKRWLLGLMLVLFMGLGTAHGQQFWEGSLYNPTLGTFVPKVVNFDWAASGSGMAEGLAPAGSAHSVGDPFVMRYQAFLTKVEDANGQPILFPGLNVDFEYTVVAEIPQQIIAFVPGTTRISVFSTLPGGRFYIYQDSNPNATVATGLGFDDGNLVASGVVDAGIPTQYIYDSNNNVAIGSTTLTGQVNFTNPDYITPNLNIVSIRLETTVNYPPLDSATTHFFVSRPGEGNLAPYAVASNDLLLKLDASSKFLTQESCIEIEKQISVDGGQTWFDADTPGDAPGTDSDAFYRFIVRNCGVTPLDDVAVIDPTLGIDEIIGSLDPSEVVVLTFDTQDFNFNNLFQPGICFDPTPPEKQNTVNVSGNYLGETVEDSDSAWIKCVCIDIEKLVSVDGGLTYHDADLAELAPQTASGAVYKLVVGNCGGFDLTNILVTDPILDIEVNIGTLFAGQVREIFFNDIEFDFSNLDQPARCDDGPGEKQNIAYAAGNYNEGLPSQFTATDQDPAWVECVCGGSIGDFVWNDLNQNGLQDAGEPGISGVTVNLL
;
A
#
# COMPACT_ATOMS: atom_id res chain seq x y z
N MET A 1 23.44 -27.72 -23.94
CA MET A 1 23.25 -26.31 -24.34
C MET A 1 21.81 -25.91 -24.06
N LYS A 2 21.60 -24.74 -23.45
CA LYS A 2 20.34 -24.05 -23.11
C LYS A 2 19.57 -24.53 -21.86
N ARG A 3 19.78 -23.80 -20.76
CA ARG A 3 18.81 -23.51 -19.69
C ARG A 3 19.07 -22.09 -19.17
N TRP A 4 18.26 -21.13 -19.60
CA TRP A 4 18.01 -19.75 -19.10
C TRP A 4 16.64 -19.39 -19.73
N LEU A 5 15.65 -18.74 -19.12
CA LEU A 5 15.51 -17.87 -17.95
C LEU A 5 14.22 -18.27 -17.19
N LEU A 6 14.22 -18.17 -15.86
CA LEU A 6 13.00 -17.86 -15.10
C LEU A 6 12.81 -16.34 -15.17
N GLY A 7 11.67 -15.89 -15.69
CA GLY A 7 11.25 -14.50 -15.59
C GLY A 7 10.72 -14.22 -14.19
N LEU A 8 11.45 -13.41 -13.42
CA LEU A 8 10.90 -12.74 -12.25
C LEU A 8 10.05 -11.58 -12.78
N MET A 9 8.73 -11.73 -12.73
CA MET A 9 7.79 -10.66 -13.08
C MET A 9 7.65 -9.78 -11.83
N LEU A 10 8.35 -8.65 -11.84
CA LEU A 10 8.23 -7.58 -10.86
C LEU A 10 6.83 -6.97 -11.05
N VAL A 11 5.92 -7.19 -10.09
CA VAL A 11 4.65 -6.46 -10.02
C VAL A 11 5.01 -5.03 -9.62
N LEU A 12 4.87 -4.13 -10.58
CA LEU A 12 5.03 -2.70 -10.40
C LEU A 12 3.71 -2.18 -9.82
N PHE A 13 3.68 -1.88 -8.52
CA PHE A 13 2.62 -1.06 -7.93
C PHE A 13 2.70 0.32 -8.62
N MET A 14 1.70 0.63 -9.44
CA MET A 14 1.42 1.98 -9.91
C MET A 14 0.08 2.38 -9.32
N GLY A 15 0.05 2.64 -8.01
CA GLY A 15 -0.88 3.63 -7.50
C GLY A 15 -0.52 4.96 -8.15
N LEU A 16 -1.52 5.70 -8.63
CA LEU A 16 -1.35 7.03 -9.20
C LEU A 16 -1.01 8.06 -8.12
N GLY A 17 -0.06 7.76 -7.23
CA GLY A 17 0.72 8.80 -6.59
C GLY A 17 1.48 9.50 -7.69
N THR A 18 1.23 10.80 -7.89
CA THR A 18 2.14 11.62 -8.69
C THR A 18 3.55 11.33 -8.19
N ALA A 19 4.40 10.74 -9.04
CA ALA A 19 5.80 10.58 -8.71
C ALA A 19 6.33 12.00 -8.44
N HIS A 20 6.41 12.37 -7.16
CA HIS A 20 6.98 13.62 -6.72
C HIS A 20 8.46 13.53 -7.11
N GLY A 21 8.77 14.08 -8.28
CA GLY A 21 10.15 14.25 -8.72
C GLY A 21 10.86 15.02 -7.63
N GLN A 22 12.01 14.51 -7.19
CA GLN A 22 12.80 15.06 -6.10
C GLN A 22 12.89 16.60 -6.21
N GLN A 23 12.19 17.32 -5.32
CA GLN A 23 12.16 18.77 -5.36
C GLN A 23 13.46 19.34 -4.79
N PHE A 24 14.15 20.14 -5.60
CA PHE A 24 15.30 20.89 -5.15
C PHE A 24 14.84 22.25 -4.65
N TRP A 25 15.52 22.72 -3.60
CA TRP A 25 15.41 24.10 -3.17
C TRP A 25 15.88 25.02 -4.31
N GLU A 26 15.02 25.96 -4.68
CA GLU A 26 15.35 27.10 -5.53
C GLU A 26 15.26 28.37 -4.67
N GLY A 27 16.37 29.07 -4.51
CA GLY A 27 16.37 30.32 -3.76
C GLY A 27 17.30 31.37 -4.34
N SER A 28 17.64 32.35 -3.52
CA SER A 28 18.43 33.51 -3.92
C SER A 28 19.57 33.76 -2.96
N LEU A 29 20.73 34.11 -3.49
CA LEU A 29 21.94 34.44 -2.73
C LEU A 29 22.26 35.92 -2.82
N TYR A 30 22.68 36.51 -1.71
CA TYR A 30 23.06 37.93 -1.69
C TYR A 30 24.37 38.16 -2.45
N ASN A 31 24.36 39.16 -3.33
CA ASN A 31 25.55 39.62 -4.04
C ASN A 31 25.91 41.04 -3.57
N PRO A 32 26.98 41.20 -2.77
CA PRO A 32 27.43 42.50 -2.27
C PRO A 32 27.80 43.49 -3.38
N THR A 33 28.40 43.02 -4.48
CA THR A 33 28.78 43.87 -5.63
C THR A 33 27.57 44.52 -6.29
N LEU A 34 26.46 43.78 -6.40
CA LEU A 34 25.20 44.28 -6.94
C LEU A 34 24.33 44.99 -5.89
N GLY A 35 24.54 44.70 -4.61
CA GLY A 35 23.68 45.14 -3.51
C GLY A 35 22.30 44.46 -3.50
N THR A 36 22.14 43.34 -4.22
CA THR A 36 20.85 42.64 -4.42
C THR A 36 21.02 41.12 -4.36
N PHE A 37 19.93 40.41 -4.16
CA PHE A 37 19.88 38.96 -4.29
C PHE A 37 19.89 38.51 -5.76
N VAL A 38 20.64 37.44 -6.03
CA VAL A 38 20.62 36.72 -7.32
C VAL A 38 19.72 35.50 -7.17
N PRO A 39 18.58 35.44 -7.87
CA PRO A 39 17.58 34.40 -7.68
C PRO A 39 17.86 33.14 -8.50
N LYS A 40 17.03 32.11 -8.29
CA LYS A 40 17.00 30.85 -9.03
C LYS A 40 18.21 29.95 -8.83
N VAL A 41 18.93 30.11 -7.72
CA VAL A 41 20.08 29.29 -7.36
C VAL A 41 19.58 27.95 -6.83
N VAL A 42 20.09 26.86 -7.42
CA VAL A 42 19.77 25.47 -7.04
C VAL A 42 21.02 24.66 -6.71
N ASN A 43 22.14 24.94 -7.40
CA ASN A 43 23.40 24.23 -7.21
C ASN A 43 24.56 25.18 -6.91
N PHE A 44 25.43 24.76 -6.01
CA PHE A 44 26.65 25.46 -5.62
C PHE A 44 27.83 24.63 -6.12
N ASP A 45 28.69 25.21 -6.95
CA ASP A 45 29.88 24.53 -7.46
C ASP A 45 31.13 25.08 -6.79
N TRP A 46 31.68 24.31 -5.86
CA TRP A 46 32.87 24.67 -5.11
C TRP A 46 34.12 24.52 -5.97
N ALA A 47 35.20 25.19 -5.61
CA ALA A 47 36.42 25.17 -6.39
C ALA A 47 36.96 23.74 -6.53
N ALA A 48 37.28 23.34 -7.77
CA ALA A 48 37.94 22.08 -8.04
C ALA A 48 39.29 21.94 -7.32
N SER A 49 39.92 23.07 -6.93
CA SER A 49 41.12 23.14 -6.08
C SER A 49 40.83 23.09 -4.58
N GLY A 50 39.64 22.65 -4.18
CA GLY A 50 39.23 22.51 -2.79
C GLY A 50 40.19 21.59 -2.03
N SER A 51 40.55 21.98 -0.82
CA SER A 51 41.53 21.26 -0.01
C SER A 51 40.84 20.22 0.84
N GLY A 52 41.29 18.98 0.76
CA GLY A 52 40.93 17.91 1.68
C GLY A 52 42.12 17.45 2.50
N MET A 53 41.90 17.03 3.73
CA MET A 53 42.88 16.34 4.55
C MET A 53 42.25 15.23 5.39
N ALA A 54 42.78 14.01 5.26
CA ALA A 54 42.41 12.89 6.12
C ALA A 54 43.44 12.72 7.25
N GLU A 55 43.04 13.10 8.45
CA GLU A 55 43.85 13.07 9.67
C GLU A 55 44.01 11.62 10.15
N GLY A 56 45.24 11.11 10.16
CA GLY A 56 45.52 9.73 10.60
C GLY A 56 45.56 8.66 9.50
N LEU A 57 45.38 9.03 8.22
CA LEU A 57 45.45 8.10 7.09
C LEU A 57 46.72 8.22 6.22
N ALA A 58 47.75 8.91 6.70
CA ALA A 58 49.00 9.05 5.96
C ALA A 58 50.14 8.19 6.51
N PRO A 59 51.17 7.90 5.67
CA PRO A 59 51.24 8.24 4.24
C PRO A 59 50.24 7.44 3.40
N ALA A 60 49.93 7.93 2.19
CA ALA A 60 49.00 7.27 1.28
C ALA A 60 49.33 5.78 1.12
N GLY A 61 48.32 4.94 1.31
CA GLY A 61 48.45 3.50 1.18
C GLY A 61 49.07 2.78 2.39
N SER A 62 49.40 3.45 3.49
CA SER A 62 49.84 2.76 4.71
C SER A 62 48.85 1.67 5.17
N ALA A 63 49.35 0.68 5.92
CA ALA A 63 48.52 -0.44 6.35
C ALA A 63 47.58 0.01 7.48
N HIS A 64 46.28 -0.13 7.26
CA HIS A 64 45.23 0.17 8.22
C HIS A 64 44.35 -1.07 8.45
N SER A 65 43.55 -1.04 9.52
CA SER A 65 42.58 -2.08 9.86
C SER A 65 41.15 -1.60 9.62
N VAL A 66 40.23 -2.54 9.40
CA VAL A 66 38.79 -2.23 9.47
C VAL A 66 38.47 -1.75 10.88
N GLY A 67 37.75 -0.63 10.97
CA GLY A 67 37.42 0.05 12.22
C GLY A 67 38.34 1.21 12.58
N ASP A 68 39.46 1.41 11.88
CA ASP A 68 40.33 2.56 12.14
C ASP A 68 39.57 3.88 11.86
N PRO A 69 39.48 4.79 12.85
CA PRO A 69 38.83 6.08 12.67
C PRO A 69 39.79 7.11 12.07
N PHE A 70 39.22 8.08 11.37
CA PHE A 70 39.94 9.26 10.88
C PHE A 70 38.98 10.43 10.73
N VAL A 71 39.53 11.64 10.58
CA VAL A 71 38.74 12.86 10.37
C VAL A 71 39.06 13.44 9.01
N MET A 72 38.03 13.60 8.19
CA MET A 72 38.12 14.28 6.90
C MET A 72 37.83 15.76 7.10
N ARG A 73 38.81 16.62 6.86
CA ARG A 73 38.65 18.09 6.83
C ARG A 73 38.56 18.57 5.39
N TYR A 74 37.60 19.44 5.09
CA TYR A 74 37.41 20.02 3.77
C TYR A 74 37.25 21.53 3.86
N GLN A 75 37.83 22.25 2.91
CA GLN A 75 37.55 23.68 2.70
C GLN A 75 37.66 24.06 1.22
N ALA A 76 36.78 24.95 0.77
CA ALA A 76 36.80 25.49 -0.59
C ALA A 76 36.08 26.84 -0.66
N PHE A 77 36.37 27.62 -1.70
CA PHE A 77 35.57 28.79 -2.08
C PHE A 77 34.63 28.41 -3.22
N LEU A 78 33.48 29.08 -3.30
CA LEU A 78 32.47 28.90 -4.33
C LEU A 78 32.98 29.48 -5.65
N THR A 79 32.80 28.79 -6.76
CA THR A 79 33.25 29.28 -8.08
C THR A 79 32.12 29.68 -8.99
N LYS A 80 30.97 29.01 -8.88
CA LYS A 80 29.74 29.39 -9.58
C LYS A 80 28.52 28.84 -8.86
N VAL A 81 27.37 29.36 -9.26
CA VAL A 81 26.04 28.88 -8.90
C VAL A 81 25.25 28.57 -10.17
N GLU A 82 24.34 27.61 -10.12
CA GLU A 82 23.59 27.17 -11.29
C GLU A 82 22.08 27.10 -11.02
N ASP A 83 21.30 27.23 -12.09
CA ASP A 83 19.84 27.10 -12.06
C ASP A 83 19.38 25.63 -12.13
N ALA A 84 18.06 25.41 -12.09
CA ALA A 84 17.45 24.08 -12.18
C ALA A 84 17.80 23.29 -13.45
N ASN A 85 18.26 23.96 -14.52
CA ASN A 85 18.68 23.35 -15.78
C ASN A 85 20.20 23.09 -15.83
N GLY A 86 20.93 23.33 -14.72
CA GLY A 86 22.39 23.25 -14.66
C GLY A 86 23.09 24.35 -15.44
N GLN A 87 22.41 25.47 -15.73
CA GLN A 87 23.04 26.60 -16.40
C GLN A 87 23.70 27.53 -15.38
N PRO A 88 24.96 27.95 -15.58
CA PRO A 88 25.62 28.91 -14.70
C PRO A 88 24.87 30.24 -14.64
N ILE A 89 24.63 30.74 -13.43
CA ILE A 89 24.03 32.04 -13.17
C ILE A 89 25.17 33.07 -13.02
N LEU A 90 25.01 34.24 -13.65
CA LEU A 90 25.97 35.32 -13.53
C LEU A 90 26.01 35.85 -12.09
N PHE A 91 27.18 35.77 -11.45
CA PHE A 91 27.39 36.22 -10.07
C PHE A 91 28.60 37.19 -10.00
N PRO A 92 28.42 38.46 -10.44
CA PRO A 92 29.52 39.43 -10.56
C PRO A 92 30.22 39.67 -9.22
N GLY A 93 31.54 39.82 -9.23
CA GLY A 93 32.33 40.10 -8.03
C GLY A 93 32.69 38.87 -7.18
N LEU A 94 32.16 37.68 -7.49
CA LEU A 94 32.54 36.45 -6.78
C LEU A 94 34.04 36.16 -6.94
N ASN A 95 34.71 35.91 -5.82
CA ASN A 95 36.17 35.74 -5.65
C ASN A 95 37.01 36.95 -6.06
N VAL A 96 36.41 38.14 -6.18
CA VAL A 96 37.10 39.40 -6.53
C VAL A 96 36.75 40.53 -5.57
N ASP A 97 35.45 40.76 -5.38
CA ASP A 97 34.91 41.76 -4.44
C ASP A 97 34.45 41.11 -3.13
N PHE A 98 34.05 39.84 -3.19
CA PHE A 98 33.59 39.04 -2.06
C PHE A 98 33.79 37.55 -2.39
N GLU A 99 33.67 36.67 -1.40
CA GLU A 99 33.69 35.23 -1.59
C GLU A 99 32.63 34.52 -0.74
N TYR A 100 32.23 33.33 -1.20
CA TYR A 100 31.51 32.37 -0.37
C TYR A 100 32.43 31.18 -0.15
N THR A 101 32.53 30.69 1.07
CA THR A 101 33.42 29.59 1.43
C THR A 101 32.65 28.50 2.15
N VAL A 102 33.13 27.27 2.04
CA VAL A 102 32.64 26.13 2.82
C VAL A 102 33.80 25.54 3.59
N VAL A 103 33.53 25.14 4.83
CA VAL A 103 34.43 24.35 5.67
C VAL A 103 33.66 23.18 6.27
N ALA A 104 34.28 22.01 6.37
CA ALA A 104 33.65 20.82 6.92
C ALA A 104 34.63 19.93 7.69
N GLU A 105 34.15 19.33 8.77
CA GLU A 105 34.83 18.30 9.54
C GLU A 105 33.91 17.07 9.60
N ILE A 106 34.38 15.95 9.04
CA ILE A 106 33.57 14.73 8.87
C ILE A 106 34.34 13.55 9.45
N PRO A 107 33.97 13.10 10.67
CA PRO A 107 34.49 11.86 11.23
C PRO A 107 34.08 10.66 10.37
N GLN A 108 35.01 9.74 10.13
CA GLN A 108 34.81 8.55 9.30
C GLN A 108 35.55 7.35 9.89
N GLN A 109 35.19 6.15 9.44
CA GLN A 109 35.92 4.91 9.76
C GLN A 109 36.10 4.03 8.53
N ILE A 110 37.17 3.24 8.50
CA ILE A 110 37.38 2.23 7.46
C ILE A 110 36.43 1.05 7.71
N ILE A 111 35.62 0.68 6.72
CA ILE A 111 34.66 -0.44 6.83
C ILE A 111 35.03 -1.66 5.98
N ALA A 112 35.79 -1.47 4.90
CA ALA A 112 36.23 -2.59 4.07
C ALA A 112 37.46 -2.23 3.22
N PHE A 113 38.14 -3.27 2.73
CA PHE A 113 39.17 -3.14 1.70
C PHE A 113 38.71 -3.81 0.41
N VAL A 114 38.96 -3.20 -0.75
CA VAL A 114 38.50 -3.76 -2.03
C VAL A 114 39.39 -4.93 -2.48
N PRO A 115 38.81 -6.11 -2.79
CA PRO A 115 39.55 -7.30 -3.20
C PRO A 115 40.43 -7.08 -4.44
N GLY A 116 41.61 -7.69 -4.47
CA GLY A 116 42.52 -7.66 -5.64
C GLY A 116 43.36 -6.39 -5.75
N THR A 117 43.22 -5.47 -4.80
CA THR A 117 44.04 -4.27 -4.67
C THR A 117 44.73 -4.30 -3.32
N THR A 118 45.93 -3.73 -3.21
CA THR A 118 46.70 -3.84 -1.96
C THR A 118 46.25 -2.80 -0.92
N ARG A 119 45.51 -1.76 -1.29
CA ARG A 119 45.39 -0.50 -0.51
C ARG A 119 44.13 0.36 -0.81
N ILE A 120 43.00 -0.23 -1.21
CA ILE A 120 41.73 0.51 -1.39
C ILE A 120 40.91 0.46 -0.10
N SER A 121 40.43 1.61 0.39
CA SER A 121 39.53 1.68 1.56
C SER A 121 38.13 2.11 1.14
N VAL A 122 37.13 1.34 1.58
CA VAL A 122 35.75 1.80 1.71
C VAL A 122 35.60 2.30 3.14
N PHE A 123 35.05 3.48 3.29
CA PHE A 123 34.85 4.13 4.58
C PHE A 123 33.39 4.53 4.74
N SER A 124 32.99 4.85 5.96
CA SER A 124 31.64 5.26 6.31
C SER A 124 31.70 6.44 7.25
N THR A 125 30.80 7.40 7.06
CA THR A 125 30.66 8.55 7.96
C THR A 125 30.25 8.10 9.37
N LEU A 126 30.83 8.75 10.37
CA LEU A 126 30.47 8.59 11.77
C LEU A 126 29.64 9.79 12.23
N PRO A 127 28.86 9.66 13.32
CA PRO A 127 28.14 10.79 13.91
C PRO A 127 29.06 11.97 14.24
N GLY A 128 28.55 13.19 14.10
CA GLY A 128 29.25 14.43 14.42
C GLY A 128 29.86 15.17 13.22
N GLY A 129 29.65 14.67 12.00
CA GLY A 129 30.01 15.41 10.78
C GLY A 129 29.27 16.74 10.68
N ARG A 130 30.00 17.81 10.36
CA ARG A 130 29.49 19.19 10.37
C ARG A 130 30.14 20.03 9.29
N PHE A 131 29.39 21.01 8.78
CA PHE A 131 29.91 21.99 7.83
C PHE A 131 29.29 23.36 8.03
N TYR A 132 29.98 24.38 7.53
CA TYR A 132 29.60 25.78 7.61
C TYR A 132 29.88 26.46 6.28
N ILE A 133 28.98 27.35 5.86
CA ILE A 133 29.13 28.21 4.69
C ILE A 133 29.20 29.65 5.17
N TYR A 134 30.22 30.39 4.73
CA TYR A 134 30.41 31.79 5.05
C TYR A 134 30.33 32.67 3.81
N GLN A 135 29.97 33.93 3.99
CA GLN A 135 30.10 35.00 3.02
C GLN A 135 31.12 36.00 3.57
N ASP A 136 32.23 36.19 2.86
CA ASP A 136 33.23 37.20 3.20
C ASP A 136 33.22 38.33 2.16
N SER A 137 33.15 39.56 2.64
CA SER A 137 33.23 40.78 1.82
C SER A 137 34.67 41.21 1.53
N ASN A 138 35.67 40.50 2.05
CA ASN A 138 37.08 40.75 1.81
C ASN A 138 37.75 39.45 1.31
N PRO A 139 37.69 39.14 0.01
CA PRO A 139 38.11 37.85 -0.52
C PRO A 139 39.60 37.60 -0.25
N ASN A 140 39.86 36.72 0.70
CA ASN A 140 41.20 36.46 1.25
C ASN A 140 41.47 34.95 1.42
N ALA A 141 40.49 34.09 1.14
CA ALA A 141 40.64 32.65 1.22
C ALA A 141 41.77 32.17 0.33
N THR A 142 42.74 31.49 0.92
CA THR A 142 43.95 31.07 0.23
C THR A 142 44.19 29.59 0.44
N VAL A 143 44.07 28.80 -0.64
CA VAL A 143 44.29 27.34 -0.61
C VAL A 143 45.66 26.98 -0.03
N ALA A 144 46.75 27.63 -0.46
CA ALA A 144 48.10 27.29 -0.03
C ALA A 144 48.32 27.42 1.50
N THR A 145 47.73 28.45 2.13
CA THR A 145 47.92 28.73 3.55
C THR A 145 46.77 28.19 4.41
N GLY A 146 45.59 27.98 3.83
CA GLY A 146 44.39 27.58 4.54
C GLY A 146 43.72 28.69 5.36
N LEU A 147 44.14 29.94 5.13
CA LEU A 147 43.58 31.12 5.80
C LEU A 147 42.36 31.61 5.02
N GLY A 148 41.41 32.26 5.73
CA GLY A 148 40.32 33.02 5.10
C GLY A 148 39.06 32.21 4.73
N PHE A 149 39.01 30.92 5.06
CA PHE A 149 37.85 30.10 4.72
C PHE A 149 36.70 30.22 5.75
N ASP A 150 36.98 30.71 6.96
CA ASP A 150 36.07 30.72 8.10
C ASP A 150 36.07 32.06 8.87
N ASP A 151 36.47 33.17 8.24
CA ASP A 151 36.47 34.53 8.82
C ASP A 151 35.35 35.45 8.27
N GLY A 152 34.48 34.92 7.41
CA GLY A 152 33.29 35.61 6.90
C GLY A 152 32.09 35.54 7.85
N ASN A 153 30.95 36.09 7.38
CA ASN A 153 29.68 35.98 8.09
C ASN A 153 29.01 34.63 7.81
N LEU A 154 28.49 33.97 8.84
CA LEU A 154 27.81 32.68 8.70
C LEU A 154 26.53 32.82 7.86
N VAL A 155 26.43 32.00 6.82
CA VAL A 155 25.27 31.90 5.91
C VAL A 155 24.45 30.66 6.25
N ALA A 156 25.13 29.52 6.30
CA ALA A 156 24.52 28.22 6.53
C ALA A 156 25.39 27.36 7.44
N SER A 157 24.75 26.47 8.19
CA SER A 157 25.43 25.44 8.98
C SER A 157 24.69 24.14 8.83
N GLY A 158 25.39 23.01 8.80
CA GLY A 158 24.74 21.72 8.65
C GLY A 158 25.50 20.57 9.29
N VAL A 159 24.82 19.44 9.33
CA VAL A 159 25.33 18.15 9.78
C VAL A 159 25.36 17.18 8.61
N VAL A 160 26.32 16.26 8.62
CA VAL A 160 26.43 15.18 7.63
C VAL A 160 25.89 13.90 8.27
N ASP A 161 25.06 13.17 7.53
CA ASP A 161 24.47 11.91 7.99
C ASP A 161 25.57 10.89 8.28
N ALA A 162 25.36 10.08 9.32
CA ALA A 162 26.22 8.95 9.64
C ALA A 162 25.88 7.73 8.78
N GLY A 163 26.81 6.79 8.63
CA GLY A 163 26.59 5.54 7.91
C GLY A 163 26.72 5.67 6.38
N ILE A 164 26.99 6.85 5.84
CA ILE A 164 27.10 7.07 4.39
C ILE A 164 28.39 6.42 3.87
N PRO A 165 28.31 5.43 2.97
CA PRO A 165 29.47 4.77 2.44
C PRO A 165 30.16 5.65 1.39
N THR A 166 31.47 5.72 1.48
CA THR A 166 32.34 6.57 0.67
C THR A 166 33.53 5.72 0.21
N GLN A 167 33.96 5.88 -1.03
CA GLN A 167 34.99 5.02 -1.61
C GLN A 167 36.12 5.84 -2.23
N TYR A 168 37.34 5.34 -2.02
CA TYR A 168 38.55 5.90 -2.60
C TYR A 168 39.44 4.80 -3.14
N ILE A 169 39.69 4.81 -4.45
CA ILE A 169 40.50 3.82 -5.15
C ILE A 169 41.93 4.33 -5.27
N TYR A 170 42.86 3.62 -4.64
CA TYR A 170 44.29 3.94 -4.68
C TYR A 170 45.06 3.00 -5.62
N ASP A 171 45.75 3.58 -6.61
CA ASP A 171 46.70 2.87 -7.49
C ASP A 171 48.13 2.98 -6.93
N SER A 172 48.59 1.87 -6.35
CA SER A 172 49.93 1.77 -5.77
C SER A 172 51.07 1.83 -6.77
N ASN A 173 50.81 1.62 -8.06
CA ASN A 173 51.87 1.64 -9.08
C ASN A 173 52.23 3.06 -9.50
N ASN A 174 51.25 3.97 -9.49
CA ASN A 174 51.40 5.35 -9.93
C ASN A 174 51.33 6.37 -8.80
N ASN A 175 51.04 5.95 -7.56
CA ASN A 175 50.86 6.82 -6.40
C ASN A 175 49.78 7.89 -6.66
N VAL A 176 48.72 7.46 -7.35
CA VAL A 176 47.55 8.27 -7.74
C VAL A 176 46.32 7.58 -7.19
N ALA A 177 45.33 8.37 -6.80
CA ALA A 177 44.08 7.80 -6.32
C ALA A 177 42.91 8.72 -6.61
N ILE A 178 41.79 8.08 -6.91
CA ILE A 178 40.55 8.72 -7.31
C ILE A 178 39.39 8.12 -6.52
N GLY A 179 38.46 8.96 -6.11
CA GLY A 179 37.23 8.55 -5.46
C GLY A 179 36.11 9.47 -5.87
N SER A 180 34.89 8.99 -5.77
CA SER A 180 33.73 9.84 -5.77
C SER A 180 32.78 9.36 -4.70
N THR A 181 32.03 10.30 -4.12
CA THR A 181 31.01 9.97 -3.15
C THR A 181 29.93 11.03 -3.13
N THR A 182 28.75 10.62 -2.71
CA THR A 182 27.63 11.49 -2.42
C THR A 182 27.42 11.46 -0.92
N LEU A 183 27.61 12.59 -0.27
CA LEU A 183 27.30 12.78 1.14
C LEU A 183 25.92 13.43 1.25
N THR A 184 25.13 12.97 2.20
CA THR A 184 23.84 13.58 2.55
C THR A 184 23.89 14.12 3.96
N GLY A 185 22.96 15.02 4.27
CA GLY A 185 22.87 15.61 5.58
C GLY A 185 21.74 16.61 5.68
N GLN A 186 21.69 17.31 6.80
CA GLN A 186 20.76 18.41 7.03
C GLN A 186 21.52 19.73 7.10
N VAL A 187 20.90 20.80 6.61
CA VAL A 187 21.47 22.14 6.64
C VAL A 187 20.43 23.17 7.01
N ASN A 188 20.82 24.01 7.96
CA ASN A 188 20.11 25.20 8.32
C ASN A 188 20.71 26.35 7.55
N PHE A 189 19.88 26.99 6.73
CA PHE A 189 20.15 28.35 6.33
C PHE A 189 19.79 29.23 7.52
N THR A 190 20.75 30.00 8.01
CA THR A 190 20.63 30.63 9.34
C THR A 190 20.55 32.15 9.25
N ASN A 191 20.91 32.73 8.10
CA ASN A 191 21.02 34.17 7.96
C ASN A 191 20.27 34.71 6.73
N PRO A 192 19.09 35.33 6.91
CA PRO A 192 18.28 35.87 5.81
C PRO A 192 18.95 37.03 5.07
N ASP A 193 20.00 37.65 5.62
CA ASP A 193 20.72 38.73 4.94
C ASP A 193 21.53 38.21 3.74
N TYR A 194 21.88 36.93 3.74
CA TYR A 194 22.70 36.30 2.69
C TYR A 194 21.94 35.30 1.82
N ILE A 195 20.80 34.78 2.29
CA ILE A 195 20.00 33.80 1.55
C ILE A 195 18.50 34.03 1.73
N THR A 196 17.72 33.83 0.66
CA THR A 196 16.25 33.94 0.71
C THR A 196 15.56 32.92 -0.22
N PRO A 197 14.47 32.27 0.20
CA PRO A 197 13.89 32.33 1.55
C PRO A 197 14.86 31.74 2.58
N ASN A 198 14.84 32.28 3.80
CA ASN A 198 15.48 31.60 4.91
C ASN A 198 14.73 30.29 5.17
N LEU A 199 15.45 29.19 5.36
CA LEU A 199 14.85 27.87 5.60
C LEU A 199 15.47 27.22 6.82
N ASN A 200 14.58 26.81 7.72
CA ASN A 200 14.92 25.96 8.83
C ASN A 200 14.96 24.52 8.29
N ILE A 201 16.16 23.91 8.31
CA ILE A 201 16.45 22.53 7.93
C ILE A 201 16.02 22.16 6.49
N VAL A 202 16.98 22.03 5.60
CA VAL A 202 16.82 21.35 4.30
C VAL A 202 17.79 20.19 4.20
N SER A 203 17.54 19.23 3.31
CA SER A 203 18.51 18.16 3.08
C SER A 203 19.57 18.63 2.09
N ILE A 204 20.85 18.37 2.38
CA ILE A 204 21.94 18.62 1.43
C ILE A 204 22.32 17.31 0.74
N ARG A 205 22.61 17.39 -0.55
CA ARG A 205 23.33 16.38 -1.30
C ARG A 205 24.63 17.00 -1.80
N LEU A 206 25.75 16.52 -1.28
CA LEU A 206 27.09 16.94 -1.62
C LEU A 206 27.75 15.85 -2.47
N GLU A 207 27.99 16.15 -3.74
CA GLU A 207 28.70 15.26 -4.65
C GLU A 207 30.15 15.67 -4.69
N THR A 208 31.06 14.75 -4.37
CA THR A 208 32.49 15.05 -4.30
C THR A 208 33.30 14.12 -5.19
N THR A 209 34.36 14.66 -5.77
CA THR A 209 35.43 13.91 -6.41
C THR A 209 36.71 14.12 -5.61
N VAL A 210 37.32 13.02 -5.20
CA VAL A 210 38.54 12.96 -4.40
C VAL A 210 39.71 12.58 -5.28
N ASN A 211 40.81 13.33 -5.23
CA ASN A 211 42.02 13.06 -5.99
C ASN A 211 43.28 13.14 -5.13
N TYR A 212 44.25 12.28 -5.41
CA TYR A 212 45.62 12.35 -4.89
C TYR A 212 46.64 12.11 -6.02
N PRO A 213 47.78 12.82 -6.04
CA PRO A 213 48.22 13.84 -5.08
C PRO A 213 47.33 15.10 -5.08
N PRO A 214 47.40 15.94 -4.03
CA PRO A 214 46.54 17.12 -3.90
C PRO A 214 46.83 18.22 -4.93
N LEU A 215 48.02 18.21 -5.57
CA LEU A 215 48.43 19.20 -6.57
C LEU A 215 48.26 20.65 -6.07
N ASP A 216 47.43 21.43 -6.74
CA ASP A 216 47.06 22.82 -6.42
C ASP A 216 46.21 22.98 -5.15
N SER A 217 45.81 21.86 -4.54
CA SER A 217 45.00 21.80 -3.31
C SER A 217 45.86 21.51 -2.06
N ALA A 218 47.19 21.56 -2.20
CA ALA A 218 48.11 21.33 -1.09
C ALA A 218 48.11 22.52 -0.11
N THR A 219 47.33 22.39 0.96
CA THR A 219 47.23 23.41 2.02
C THR A 219 48.16 23.11 3.20
N THR A 220 48.46 24.13 4.00
CA THR A 220 49.23 24.01 5.25
C THR A 220 48.38 24.10 6.50
N HIS A 221 47.14 24.60 6.41
CA HIS A 221 46.21 24.69 7.53
C HIS A 221 44.75 24.51 7.10
N PHE A 222 43.88 24.29 8.07
CA PHE A 222 42.43 24.31 7.92
C PHE A 222 41.82 25.17 9.03
N PHE A 223 40.76 25.89 8.69
CA PHE A 223 39.89 26.62 9.64
C PHE A 223 40.66 27.64 10.48
N VAL A 224 41.60 28.34 9.85
CA VAL A 224 42.42 29.35 10.51
C VAL A 224 41.82 30.73 10.23
N SER A 225 40.82 31.05 11.03
CA SER A 225 40.25 32.39 11.17
C SER A 225 41.14 33.29 12.03
N ARG A 226 40.74 34.56 12.18
CA ARG A 226 41.21 35.37 13.31
C ARG A 226 40.70 34.74 14.62
N PRO A 227 41.41 34.90 15.75
CA PRO A 227 41.01 34.29 17.02
C PRO A 227 39.58 34.67 17.42
N GLY A 228 38.67 33.67 17.45
CA GLY A 228 37.30 33.80 17.95
C GLY A 228 36.18 33.89 16.89
N GLU A 229 36.50 33.76 15.59
CA GLU A 229 35.52 33.98 14.51
C GLU A 229 35.01 32.68 13.84
N GLY A 230 35.79 31.58 13.82
CA GLY A 230 35.38 30.31 13.18
C GLY A 230 34.59 29.34 14.06
N ASN A 231 33.67 28.58 13.44
CA ASN A 231 32.89 27.52 14.12
C ASN A 231 33.61 26.17 14.25
N LEU A 232 34.69 25.95 13.50
CA LEU A 232 35.53 24.74 13.58
C LEU A 232 36.87 25.07 14.22
N ALA A 233 37.47 24.09 14.89
CA ALA A 233 38.78 24.27 15.51
C ALA A 233 39.89 24.38 14.45
N PRO A 234 40.78 25.39 14.53
CA PRO A 234 41.93 25.50 13.63
C PRO A 234 42.81 24.26 13.66
N TYR A 235 43.32 23.86 12.50
CA TYR A 235 44.16 22.68 12.35
C TYR A 235 45.38 22.96 11.48
N ALA A 236 46.57 22.62 11.96
CA ALA A 236 47.81 22.71 11.19
C ALA A 236 48.14 21.35 10.57
N VAL A 237 48.38 21.32 9.27
CA VAL A 237 48.63 20.06 8.54
C VAL A 237 49.95 19.45 9.02
N ALA A 238 49.86 18.23 9.54
CA ALA A 238 51.01 17.46 10.01
C ALA A 238 51.66 16.67 8.86
N SER A 239 52.91 16.24 9.04
CA SER A 239 53.63 15.46 8.03
C SER A 239 53.06 14.06 7.81
N ASN A 240 52.22 13.58 8.74
CA ASN A 240 51.53 12.30 8.70
C ASN A 240 50.04 12.44 8.32
N ASP A 241 49.65 13.55 7.71
CA ASP A 241 48.30 13.77 7.20
C ASP A 241 48.23 13.53 5.68
N LEU A 242 47.10 12.97 5.24
CA LEU A 242 46.87 12.69 3.83
C LEU A 242 46.14 13.86 3.20
N LEU A 243 46.88 14.72 2.51
CA LEU A 243 46.31 15.81 1.72
C LEU A 243 45.67 15.27 0.43
N LEU A 244 44.48 15.79 0.13
CA LEU A 244 43.63 15.41 -0.98
C LEU A 244 43.16 16.66 -1.72
N LYS A 245 42.92 16.50 -3.02
CA LYS A 245 42.18 17.46 -3.84
C LYS A 245 40.72 17.05 -3.84
N LEU A 246 39.84 17.95 -3.40
CA LEU A 246 38.41 17.73 -3.28
C LEU A 246 37.67 18.74 -4.17
N ASP A 247 37.03 18.22 -5.20
CA ASP A 247 36.09 18.95 -6.05
C ASP A 247 34.68 18.59 -5.60
N ALA A 248 33.82 19.56 -5.36
CA ALA A 248 32.50 19.29 -4.83
C ALA A 248 31.43 20.21 -5.39
N SER A 249 30.23 19.66 -5.55
CA SER A 249 29.03 20.44 -5.83
C SER A 249 27.94 20.09 -4.82
N SER A 250 27.13 21.06 -4.44
CA SER A 250 26.06 20.90 -3.45
C SER A 250 24.71 21.30 -4.01
N LYS A 251 23.73 20.42 -3.85
CA LYS A 251 22.32 20.70 -4.06
C LYS A 251 21.57 20.61 -2.75
N PHE A 252 20.52 21.41 -2.64
CA PHE A 252 19.65 21.45 -1.48
C PHE A 252 18.27 20.94 -1.87
N LEU A 253 17.66 20.16 -1.01
CA LEU A 253 16.38 19.48 -1.22
C LEU A 253 15.37 20.10 -0.26
N THR A 254 14.20 20.51 -0.77
CA THR A 254 13.16 21.03 0.10
C THR A 254 12.72 19.95 1.09
N GLN A 255 12.43 20.36 2.33
CA GLN A 255 11.83 19.47 3.31
C GLN A 255 10.38 19.24 2.87
N GLU A 256 10.08 18.04 2.35
CA GLU A 256 8.72 17.66 1.99
C GLU A 256 8.01 17.09 3.23
N SER A 257 6.95 17.74 3.68
CA SER A 257 5.92 17.15 4.52
C SER A 257 4.90 16.48 3.60
N CYS A 258 4.63 15.21 3.83
CA CYS A 258 3.79 14.39 2.97
C CYS A 258 3.12 13.34 3.84
N ILE A 259 1.83 13.11 3.61
CA ILE A 259 1.08 12.02 4.20
C ILE A 259 0.38 11.25 3.09
N GLU A 260 0.33 9.93 3.23
CA GLU A 260 -0.34 9.00 2.32
C GLU A 260 -1.32 8.15 3.14
N ILE A 261 -2.51 7.90 2.62
CA ILE A 261 -3.43 6.88 3.13
C ILE A 261 -3.82 5.92 2.00
N GLU A 262 -3.87 4.63 2.31
CA GLU A 262 -4.42 3.61 1.43
C GLU A 262 -5.56 2.90 2.15
N LYS A 263 -6.68 2.70 1.46
CA LYS A 263 -7.86 2.03 1.96
C LYS A 263 -8.07 0.74 1.20
N GLN A 264 -7.93 -0.35 1.92
CA GLN A 264 -8.12 -1.67 1.35
C GLN A 264 -9.37 -2.33 1.89
N ILE A 265 -9.93 -3.22 1.07
CA ILE A 265 -11.14 -3.97 1.39
C ILE A 265 -10.88 -5.48 1.33
N SER A 266 -11.58 -6.23 2.17
CA SER A 266 -11.57 -7.69 2.22
C SER A 266 -13.00 -8.23 2.32
N VAL A 267 -13.27 -9.30 1.57
CA VAL A 267 -14.57 -10.00 1.55
C VAL A 267 -14.46 -11.45 2.03
N ASP A 268 -13.30 -11.85 2.55
CA ASP A 268 -12.99 -13.23 2.97
C ASP A 268 -12.53 -13.31 4.44
N GLY A 269 -12.95 -12.34 5.25
CA GLY A 269 -12.61 -12.26 6.68
C GLY A 269 -11.20 -11.75 6.95
N GLY A 270 -10.61 -10.96 6.04
CA GLY A 270 -9.29 -10.36 6.20
C GLY A 270 -8.13 -11.23 5.70
N GLN A 271 -8.39 -12.31 4.96
CA GLN A 271 -7.34 -13.17 4.41
C GLN A 271 -6.68 -12.54 3.18
N THR A 272 -7.48 -11.93 2.31
CA THR A 272 -7.01 -11.14 1.16
C THR A 272 -7.51 -9.71 1.23
N TRP A 273 -6.70 -8.79 0.73
CA TRP A 273 -6.95 -7.35 0.75
C TRP A 273 -6.76 -6.77 -0.64
N PHE A 274 -7.74 -5.99 -1.08
CA PHE A 274 -7.78 -5.38 -2.40
C PHE A 274 -7.66 -3.86 -2.24
N ASP A 275 -6.69 -3.31 -2.95
CA ASP A 275 -6.57 -1.88 -3.23
C ASP A 275 -7.55 -1.55 -4.36
N ALA A 276 -8.79 -1.27 -3.98
CA ALA A 276 -9.94 -1.25 -4.87
C ALA A 276 -10.27 0.17 -5.32
N ASP A 277 -9.27 0.91 -5.81
CA ASP A 277 -9.38 2.31 -6.27
C ASP A 277 -10.43 2.53 -7.35
N THR A 278 -10.66 1.49 -8.17
CA THR A 278 -11.60 1.54 -9.28
C THR A 278 -12.64 0.42 -9.17
N PRO A 279 -13.82 0.58 -9.78
CA PRO A 279 -14.79 -0.50 -9.90
C PRO A 279 -14.23 -1.76 -10.57
N GLY A 280 -13.19 -1.64 -11.42
CA GLY A 280 -12.57 -2.78 -12.09
C GLY A 280 -11.77 -3.67 -11.14
N ASP A 281 -11.25 -3.10 -10.05
CA ASP A 281 -10.39 -3.77 -9.06
C ASP A 281 -11.18 -4.23 -7.82
N ALA A 282 -12.46 -3.83 -7.74
CA ALA A 282 -13.36 -4.10 -6.62
C ALA A 282 -13.69 -5.60 -6.47
N PRO A 283 -13.51 -6.18 -5.26
CA PRO A 283 -13.98 -7.53 -5.00
C PRO A 283 -15.52 -7.60 -4.93
N GLY A 284 -16.05 -8.78 -5.24
CA GLY A 284 -17.48 -9.08 -5.14
C GLY A 284 -17.85 -9.77 -3.82
N THR A 285 -19.00 -9.45 -3.24
CA THR A 285 -19.58 -10.19 -2.10
C THR A 285 -21.11 -10.12 -2.14
N ASP A 286 -21.76 -11.10 -1.53
CA ASP A 286 -23.19 -11.11 -1.21
C ASP A 286 -23.46 -10.80 0.28
N SER A 287 -22.40 -10.61 1.08
CA SER A 287 -22.51 -10.54 2.55
C SER A 287 -21.71 -9.38 3.16
N ASP A 288 -20.77 -9.71 4.05
CA ASP A 288 -20.01 -8.78 4.88
C ASP A 288 -18.74 -8.30 4.17
N ALA A 289 -18.18 -7.18 4.62
CA ALA A 289 -16.86 -6.72 4.21
C ALA A 289 -16.06 -6.12 5.38
N PHE A 290 -14.74 -6.13 5.24
CA PHE A 290 -13.80 -5.49 6.15
C PHE A 290 -13.00 -4.45 5.41
N TYR A 291 -12.81 -3.28 6.03
CA TYR A 291 -11.86 -2.26 5.60
C TYR A 291 -10.61 -2.28 6.49
N ARG A 292 -9.50 -1.79 5.95
CA ARG A 292 -8.32 -1.35 6.72
C ARG A 292 -7.75 -0.10 6.10
N PHE A 293 -7.09 0.71 6.93
CA PHE A 293 -6.36 1.89 6.47
C PHE A 293 -4.86 1.71 6.71
N ILE A 294 -4.04 2.13 5.75
CA ILE A 294 -2.59 2.14 5.87
C ILE A 294 -2.17 3.60 5.74
N VAL A 295 -1.75 4.20 6.84
CA VAL A 295 -1.33 5.60 6.89
C VAL A 295 0.19 5.66 6.91
N ARG A 296 0.79 6.49 6.07
CA ARG A 296 2.23 6.62 5.93
C ARG A 296 2.66 8.07 5.92
N ASN A 297 3.70 8.39 6.68
CA ASN A 297 4.45 9.63 6.47
C ASN A 297 5.45 9.42 5.33
N CYS A 298 5.09 9.85 4.13
CA CYS A 298 5.93 9.81 2.92
C CYS A 298 6.99 10.92 2.88
N GLY A 299 6.93 11.87 3.82
CA GLY A 299 7.84 12.99 3.93
C GLY A 299 9.12 12.69 4.69
N VAL A 300 9.91 13.74 4.90
CA VAL A 300 11.17 13.72 5.67
C VAL A 300 11.07 14.55 6.96
N THR A 301 9.85 14.91 7.35
CA THR A 301 9.50 15.68 8.54
C THR A 301 8.52 14.89 9.40
N PRO A 302 8.66 14.88 10.73
CA PRO A 302 7.61 14.37 11.61
C PRO A 302 6.31 15.15 11.40
N LEU A 303 5.18 14.45 11.44
CA LEU A 303 3.85 15.03 11.42
C LEU A 303 3.22 14.90 12.80
N ASP A 304 2.60 15.96 13.28
CA ASP A 304 1.80 15.99 14.51
C ASP A 304 0.30 15.96 14.18
N ASP A 305 -0.54 15.70 15.19
CA ASP A 305 -2.01 15.74 15.09
C ASP A 305 -2.58 14.98 13.88
N VAL A 306 -2.03 13.81 13.58
CA VAL A 306 -2.47 12.98 12.47
C VAL A 306 -3.86 12.43 12.77
N ALA A 307 -4.82 12.71 11.89
CA ALA A 307 -6.22 12.38 12.03
C ALA A 307 -6.75 11.64 10.80
N VAL A 308 -7.58 10.61 11.04
CA VAL A 308 -8.22 9.80 10.01
C VAL A 308 -9.73 9.97 10.11
N ILE A 309 -10.37 10.32 8.99
CA ILE A 309 -11.79 10.61 8.92
C ILE A 309 -12.43 9.79 7.79
N ASP A 310 -13.40 8.95 8.13
CA ASP A 310 -14.28 8.27 7.18
C ASP A 310 -15.74 8.61 7.52
N PRO A 311 -16.37 9.56 6.79
CA PRO A 311 -17.73 9.99 7.09
C PRO A 311 -18.78 8.89 6.90
N THR A 312 -18.56 7.94 5.98
CA THR A 312 -19.50 6.85 5.69
C THR A 312 -19.51 5.83 6.82
N LEU A 313 -18.33 5.51 7.35
CA LEU A 313 -18.16 4.59 8.48
C LEU A 313 -18.30 5.29 9.84
N GLY A 314 -18.42 6.62 9.86
CA GLY A 314 -18.51 7.40 11.10
C GLY A 314 -17.23 7.38 11.92
N ILE A 315 -16.07 7.38 11.26
CA ILE A 315 -14.74 7.41 11.88
C ILE A 315 -14.23 8.85 11.86
N ASP A 316 -13.75 9.33 13.00
CA ASP A 316 -13.10 10.65 13.18
C ASP A 316 -12.13 10.52 14.37
N GLU A 317 -10.93 10.01 14.09
CA GLU A 317 -9.98 9.57 15.11
C GLU A 317 -8.60 10.22 14.91
N ILE A 318 -7.99 10.69 16.01
CA ILE A 318 -6.60 11.19 16.02
C ILE A 318 -5.68 10.02 16.40
N ILE A 319 -4.75 9.69 15.51
CA ILE A 319 -3.80 8.58 15.67
C ILE A 319 -2.44 9.01 16.24
N GLY A 320 -2.21 10.32 16.43
CA GLY A 320 -1.03 10.87 17.12
C GLY A 320 -0.03 11.51 16.16
N SER A 321 1.27 11.32 16.41
CA SER A 321 2.35 11.80 15.54
C SER A 321 2.92 10.67 14.70
N LEU A 322 3.33 10.95 13.46
CA LEU A 322 4.05 10.00 12.61
C LEU A 322 5.45 10.53 12.28
N ASP A 323 6.48 9.78 12.65
CA ASP A 323 7.86 10.05 12.26
C ASP A 323 8.07 9.81 10.75
N PRO A 324 9.13 10.38 10.14
CA PRO A 324 9.45 10.14 8.74
C PRO A 324 9.53 8.64 8.40
N SER A 325 8.87 8.23 7.32
CA SER A 325 8.75 6.83 6.88
C SER A 325 8.00 5.89 7.82
N GLU A 326 7.41 6.39 8.91
CA GLU A 326 6.53 5.59 9.76
C GLU A 326 5.25 5.20 9.01
N VAL A 327 4.78 3.97 9.27
CA VAL A 327 3.57 3.39 8.70
C VAL A 327 2.71 2.83 9.83
N VAL A 328 1.45 3.22 9.87
CA VAL A 328 0.44 2.73 10.81
C VAL A 328 -0.63 1.99 10.02
N VAL A 329 -0.95 0.76 10.43
CA VAL A 329 -2.03 -0.03 9.84
C VAL A 329 -3.17 -0.11 10.85
N LEU A 330 -4.35 0.36 10.43
CA LEU A 330 -5.55 0.48 11.25
C LEU A 330 -6.56 -0.57 10.80
N THR A 331 -6.92 -1.46 11.73
CA THR A 331 -7.85 -2.58 11.53
C THR A 331 -8.97 -2.55 12.57
N PHE A 332 -10.03 -3.34 12.38
CA PHE A 332 -11.17 -3.36 13.30
C PHE A 332 -10.80 -3.85 14.73
N ASP A 333 -9.68 -4.56 14.88
CA ASP A 333 -9.19 -5.13 16.14
C ASP A 333 -8.03 -4.34 16.78
N THR A 334 -7.65 -3.20 16.21
CA THR A 334 -6.61 -2.33 16.80
C THR A 334 -7.07 -1.87 18.18
N GLN A 335 -6.39 -2.33 19.25
CA GLN A 335 -6.84 -2.07 20.63
C GLN A 335 -6.67 -0.62 21.07
N ASP A 336 -5.87 0.16 20.33
CA ASP A 336 -5.49 1.51 20.69
C ASP A 336 -6.50 2.57 20.20
N PHE A 337 -7.43 2.21 19.29
CA PHE A 337 -8.32 3.15 18.61
C PHE A 337 -9.72 2.55 18.32
N ASN A 338 -10.74 3.40 18.13
CA ASN A 338 -12.12 2.94 17.87
C ASN A 338 -12.40 2.73 16.37
N PHE A 339 -11.86 1.64 15.81
CA PHE A 339 -12.06 1.26 14.40
C PHE A 339 -13.06 0.13 14.18
N ASN A 340 -13.95 -0.14 15.13
CA ASN A 340 -14.95 -1.22 15.02
C ASN A 340 -15.81 -1.12 13.75
N ASN A 341 -16.06 0.10 13.28
CA ASN A 341 -16.86 0.36 12.08
C ASN A 341 -16.13 0.01 10.77
N LEU A 342 -14.86 -0.41 10.81
CA LEU A 342 -14.19 -0.98 9.65
C LEU A 342 -14.78 -2.35 9.25
N PHE A 343 -15.47 -3.04 10.16
CA PHE A 343 -16.30 -4.19 9.82
C PHE A 343 -17.70 -3.71 9.42
N GLN A 344 -18.13 -4.09 8.22
CA GLN A 344 -19.42 -3.73 7.64
C GLN A 344 -20.26 -5.00 7.38
N PRO A 345 -20.99 -5.48 8.41
CA PRO A 345 -21.85 -6.65 8.26
C PRO A 345 -23.03 -6.35 7.34
N GLY A 346 -23.34 -7.27 6.43
CA GLY A 346 -24.47 -7.17 5.50
C GLY A 346 -24.38 -5.99 4.54
N ILE A 347 -23.18 -5.49 4.24
CA ILE A 347 -22.99 -4.35 3.33
C ILE A 347 -23.63 -4.58 1.97
N CYS A 348 -23.82 -5.85 1.55
CA CYS A 348 -24.45 -6.22 0.28
C CYS A 348 -25.79 -6.95 0.39
N PHE A 349 -26.45 -6.96 1.57
CA PHE A 349 -27.82 -7.52 1.69
C PHE A 349 -28.85 -6.77 0.83
N ASP A 350 -28.69 -5.46 0.69
CA ASP A 350 -29.31 -4.72 -0.41
C ASP A 350 -28.26 -4.56 -1.52
N PRO A 351 -28.38 -5.29 -2.65
CA PRO A 351 -27.44 -5.18 -3.75
C PRO A 351 -27.62 -3.87 -4.55
N THR A 352 -28.48 -2.94 -4.12
CA THR A 352 -28.67 -1.64 -4.77
C THR A 352 -28.03 -0.50 -3.95
N PRO A 353 -27.15 0.32 -4.55
CA PRO A 353 -26.54 0.17 -5.87
C PRO A 353 -25.57 -1.04 -5.92
N PRO A 354 -25.36 -1.63 -7.10
CA PRO A 354 -24.51 -2.82 -7.26
C PRO A 354 -23.02 -2.52 -7.03
N GLU A 355 -22.62 -1.26 -7.14
CA GLU A 355 -21.27 -0.80 -6.82
C GLU A 355 -21.38 0.22 -5.69
N LYS A 356 -20.60 0.00 -4.63
CA LYS A 356 -20.55 0.90 -3.46
C LYS A 356 -19.12 1.40 -3.31
N GLN A 357 -18.95 2.71 -3.28
CA GLN A 357 -17.67 3.37 -3.03
C GLN A 357 -17.66 3.90 -1.60
N ASN A 358 -16.51 3.81 -0.94
CA ASN A 358 -16.29 4.47 0.33
C ASN A 358 -14.91 5.15 0.39
N THR A 359 -14.87 6.43 0.77
CA THR A 359 -13.66 7.26 0.80
C THR A 359 -13.24 7.58 2.23
N VAL A 360 -11.96 7.43 2.53
CA VAL A 360 -11.32 7.88 3.77
C VAL A 360 -10.41 9.07 3.48
N ASN A 361 -10.30 9.99 4.43
CA ASN A 361 -9.35 11.09 4.39
C ASN A 361 -8.37 10.96 5.56
N VAL A 362 -7.14 11.42 5.34
CA VAL A 362 -6.14 11.61 6.39
C VAL A 362 -5.60 13.03 6.36
N SER A 363 -5.28 13.59 7.52
CA SER A 363 -4.57 14.85 7.64
C SER A 363 -3.46 14.76 8.68
N GLY A 364 -2.41 15.58 8.55
CA GLY A 364 -1.38 15.78 9.55
C GLY A 364 -0.89 17.23 9.56
N ASN A 365 -0.25 17.65 10.65
CA ASN A 365 0.29 19.00 10.82
C ASN A 365 1.81 19.02 10.78
N TYR A 366 2.39 19.96 10.03
CA TYR A 366 3.81 20.29 10.08
C TYR A 366 3.98 21.80 10.28
N LEU A 367 4.47 22.22 11.46
CA LEU A 367 4.75 23.62 11.80
C LEU A 367 3.56 24.59 11.55
N GLY A 368 2.33 24.11 11.72
CA GLY A 368 1.11 24.87 11.51
C GLY A 368 0.50 24.74 10.10
N GLU A 369 1.19 24.12 9.16
CA GLU A 369 0.66 23.77 7.83
C GLU A 369 0.02 22.39 7.85
N THR A 370 -1.11 22.22 7.17
CA THR A 370 -1.78 20.91 7.06
C THR A 370 -1.36 20.20 5.79
N VAL A 371 -1.03 18.92 5.91
CA VAL A 371 -0.91 17.98 4.79
C VAL A 371 -2.09 17.03 4.83
N GLU A 372 -2.65 16.70 3.67
CA GLU A 372 -3.86 15.88 3.57
C GLU A 372 -3.71 14.89 2.42
N ASP A 373 -4.35 13.73 2.57
CA ASP A 373 -4.51 12.74 1.52
C ASP A 373 -5.86 12.03 1.67
N SER A 374 -6.30 11.35 0.61
CA SER A 374 -7.58 10.65 0.61
C SER A 374 -7.56 9.45 -0.31
N ASP A 375 -8.24 8.39 0.10
CA ASP A 375 -8.26 7.15 -0.65
C ASP A 375 -9.64 6.48 -0.66
N SER A 376 -9.97 5.77 -1.74
CA SER A 376 -11.32 5.22 -1.95
C SER A 376 -11.29 3.75 -2.31
N ALA A 377 -12.08 2.96 -1.61
CA ALA A 377 -12.28 1.55 -1.96
C ALA A 377 -13.69 1.30 -2.49
N TRP A 378 -13.76 0.54 -3.59
CA TRP A 378 -14.99 0.05 -4.20
C TRP A 378 -15.27 -1.40 -3.78
N ILE A 379 -16.56 -1.73 -3.67
CA ILE A 379 -17.06 -3.10 -3.50
C ILE A 379 -18.21 -3.35 -4.49
N LYS A 380 -18.29 -4.59 -4.99
CA LYS A 380 -19.39 -5.05 -5.84
C LYS A 380 -20.33 -5.96 -5.06
N CYS A 381 -21.61 -5.62 -5.05
CA CYS A 381 -22.65 -6.47 -4.49
C CYS A 381 -23.18 -7.43 -5.55
N VAL A 382 -22.90 -8.71 -5.37
CA VAL A 382 -23.44 -9.81 -6.18
C VAL A 382 -24.56 -10.50 -5.41
N CYS A 383 -25.56 -11.00 -6.11
CA CYS A 383 -26.76 -11.54 -5.47
C CYS A 383 -27.37 -12.62 -6.34
N ILE A 384 -27.62 -13.79 -5.73
CA ILE A 384 -28.47 -14.84 -6.29
C ILE A 384 -29.57 -15.13 -5.27
N ASP A 385 -30.74 -15.49 -5.78
CA ASP A 385 -31.94 -15.78 -5.01
C ASP A 385 -32.51 -17.10 -5.53
N ILE A 386 -32.92 -18.00 -4.63
CA ILE A 386 -33.66 -19.20 -4.95
C ILE A 386 -34.90 -19.27 -4.10
N GLU A 387 -36.03 -19.59 -4.71
CA GLU A 387 -37.30 -19.85 -4.03
C GLU A 387 -37.76 -21.26 -4.38
N LYS A 388 -38.17 -22.02 -3.38
CA LYS A 388 -38.59 -23.42 -3.49
C LYS A 388 -40.05 -23.55 -3.11
N LEU A 389 -40.86 -23.70 -4.14
CA LEU A 389 -42.30 -23.84 -3.99
C LEU A 389 -42.71 -25.31 -4.04
N VAL A 390 -43.77 -25.64 -3.31
CA VAL A 390 -44.29 -27.00 -3.25
C VAL A 390 -45.77 -27.09 -3.67
N SER A 391 -46.10 -28.18 -4.35
CA SER A 391 -47.44 -28.50 -4.84
C SER A 391 -47.88 -29.88 -4.37
N VAL A 392 -49.12 -29.98 -3.90
CA VAL A 392 -49.75 -31.25 -3.50
C VAL A 392 -50.91 -31.66 -4.43
N ASP A 393 -51.16 -30.89 -5.47
CA ASP A 393 -52.23 -31.11 -6.46
C ASP A 393 -51.69 -31.47 -7.85
N GLY A 394 -50.45 -31.97 -7.91
CA GLY A 394 -49.80 -32.40 -9.15
C GLY A 394 -49.26 -31.27 -10.01
N GLY A 395 -48.91 -30.13 -9.40
CA GLY A 395 -48.32 -28.97 -10.07
C GLY A 395 -49.34 -27.95 -10.58
N LEU A 396 -50.60 -27.98 -10.11
CA LEU A 396 -51.60 -26.99 -10.51
C LEU A 396 -51.47 -25.70 -9.69
N THR A 397 -51.19 -25.83 -8.39
CA THR A 397 -50.91 -24.72 -7.48
C THR A 397 -49.64 -24.97 -6.69
N TYR A 398 -48.94 -23.87 -6.38
CA TYR A 398 -47.65 -23.88 -5.70
C TYR A 398 -47.71 -22.97 -4.48
N HIS A 399 -47.16 -23.46 -3.37
CA HIS A 399 -47.10 -22.79 -2.08
C HIS A 399 -45.64 -22.55 -1.72
N ASP A 400 -45.35 -21.30 -1.35
CA ASP A 400 -44.21 -20.95 -0.53
C ASP A 400 -44.50 -21.52 0.87
N ALA A 401 -43.65 -22.45 1.28
CA ALA A 401 -43.82 -23.26 2.47
C ALA A 401 -42.52 -23.28 3.28
N ASP A 402 -41.91 -22.10 3.46
CA ASP A 402 -40.66 -21.91 4.22
C ASP A 402 -40.73 -22.42 5.66
N LEU A 403 -41.93 -22.35 6.23
CA LEU A 403 -42.23 -22.73 7.60
C LEU A 403 -43.12 -23.97 7.61
N ALA A 404 -42.86 -24.87 8.56
CA ALA A 404 -43.65 -26.09 8.75
C ALA A 404 -45.15 -25.82 8.94
N GLU A 405 -45.53 -24.70 9.55
CA GLU A 405 -46.94 -24.32 9.76
C GLU A 405 -47.66 -23.90 8.47
N LEU A 406 -46.92 -23.56 7.42
CA LEU A 406 -47.45 -23.22 6.09
C LEU A 406 -47.45 -24.42 5.14
N ALA A 407 -46.97 -25.58 5.60
CA ALA A 407 -46.84 -26.78 4.79
C ALA A 407 -48.21 -27.27 4.27
N PRO A 408 -48.38 -27.44 2.94
CA PRO A 408 -49.57 -28.09 2.42
C PRO A 408 -49.61 -29.57 2.83
N GLN A 409 -50.82 -30.04 3.13
CA GLN A 409 -51.07 -31.42 3.55
C GLN A 409 -51.31 -32.35 2.35
N THR A 410 -50.68 -33.53 2.38
CA THR A 410 -50.91 -34.58 1.37
C THR A 410 -50.78 -35.97 1.98
N ALA A 411 -51.57 -36.91 1.46
CA ALA A 411 -51.44 -38.34 1.77
C ALA A 411 -50.60 -39.11 0.73
N SER A 412 -50.12 -38.41 -0.30
CA SER A 412 -49.40 -38.94 -1.45
C SER A 412 -48.05 -38.22 -1.59
N GLY A 413 -47.58 -38.00 -2.81
CA GLY A 413 -46.40 -37.21 -3.09
C GLY A 413 -46.59 -35.70 -3.09
N ALA A 414 -45.49 -35.02 -3.44
CA ALA A 414 -45.43 -33.58 -3.70
C ALA A 414 -44.62 -33.31 -4.97
N VAL A 415 -44.91 -32.20 -5.64
CA VAL A 415 -44.13 -31.68 -6.78
C VAL A 415 -43.50 -30.37 -6.37
N TYR A 416 -42.20 -30.21 -6.58
CA TYR A 416 -41.49 -28.96 -6.30
C TYR A 416 -41.32 -28.12 -7.57
N LYS A 417 -41.21 -26.81 -7.40
CA LYS A 417 -40.79 -25.83 -8.43
C LYS A 417 -39.71 -24.95 -7.83
N LEU A 418 -38.64 -24.72 -8.57
CA LEU A 418 -37.59 -23.79 -8.16
C LEU A 418 -37.71 -22.50 -8.98
N VAL A 419 -37.53 -21.35 -8.34
CA VAL A 419 -37.42 -20.06 -9.03
C VAL A 419 -36.06 -19.48 -8.67
N VAL A 420 -35.16 -19.41 -9.65
CA VAL A 420 -33.79 -18.92 -9.42
C VAL A 420 -33.64 -17.56 -10.09
N GLY A 421 -33.27 -16.55 -9.32
CA GLY A 421 -33.11 -15.17 -9.75
C GLY A 421 -31.69 -14.65 -9.56
N ASN A 422 -31.20 -13.89 -10.53
CA ASN A 422 -30.10 -12.98 -10.30
C ASN A 422 -30.67 -11.64 -9.78
N CYS A 423 -30.67 -11.47 -8.46
CA CYS A 423 -31.15 -10.26 -7.79
C CYS A 423 -30.15 -9.09 -7.84
N GLY A 424 -28.96 -9.30 -8.41
CA GLY A 424 -27.90 -8.31 -8.49
C GLY A 424 -27.84 -7.52 -9.80
N GLY A 425 -26.88 -6.60 -9.87
CA GLY A 425 -26.62 -5.76 -11.04
C GLY A 425 -25.61 -6.32 -12.05
N PHE A 426 -25.04 -7.50 -11.79
CA PHE A 426 -24.00 -8.11 -12.62
C PHE A 426 -24.42 -9.48 -13.12
N ASP A 427 -23.94 -9.89 -14.29
CA ASP A 427 -24.20 -11.21 -14.83
C ASP A 427 -23.52 -12.29 -13.99
N LEU A 428 -24.26 -13.35 -13.69
CA LEU A 428 -23.75 -14.52 -12.98
C LEU A 428 -23.65 -15.70 -13.92
N THR A 429 -22.52 -16.41 -13.86
CA THR A 429 -22.20 -17.57 -14.70
C THR A 429 -22.11 -18.83 -13.86
N ASN A 430 -22.14 -20.00 -14.51
CA ASN A 430 -21.99 -21.29 -13.83
C ASN A 430 -23.02 -21.45 -12.70
N ILE A 431 -24.27 -21.09 -12.96
CA ILE A 431 -25.34 -21.17 -11.97
C ILE A 431 -25.59 -22.63 -11.64
N LEU A 432 -25.21 -23.05 -10.44
CA LEU A 432 -25.37 -24.39 -9.93
C LEU A 432 -26.58 -24.43 -9.00
N VAL A 433 -27.58 -25.21 -9.37
CA VAL A 433 -28.77 -25.49 -8.56
C VAL A 433 -28.60 -26.87 -7.95
N THR A 434 -28.73 -26.98 -6.63
CA THR A 434 -28.61 -28.26 -5.93
C THR A 434 -29.77 -28.52 -4.97
N ASP A 435 -30.14 -29.78 -4.83
CA ASP A 435 -31.03 -30.28 -3.79
C ASP A 435 -30.50 -31.64 -3.33
N PRO A 436 -29.83 -31.71 -2.18
CA PRO A 436 -29.22 -32.95 -1.70
C PRO A 436 -30.21 -34.08 -1.38
N ILE A 437 -31.47 -33.75 -1.07
CA ILE A 437 -32.50 -34.75 -0.72
C ILE A 437 -33.11 -35.34 -2.00
N LEU A 438 -33.25 -34.52 -3.04
CA LEU A 438 -33.77 -34.94 -4.34
C LEU A 438 -32.67 -35.39 -5.31
N ASP A 439 -31.40 -35.39 -4.89
CA ASP A 439 -30.25 -35.74 -5.74
C ASP A 439 -30.20 -34.86 -7.02
N ILE A 440 -30.41 -33.55 -6.85
CA ILE A 440 -30.31 -32.55 -7.92
C ILE A 440 -28.95 -31.85 -7.80
N GLU A 441 -28.20 -31.84 -8.90
CA GLU A 441 -26.99 -31.04 -9.08
C GLU A 441 -26.88 -30.64 -10.56
N VAL A 442 -27.41 -29.46 -10.90
CA VAL A 442 -27.60 -29.03 -12.29
C VAL A 442 -27.04 -27.64 -12.50
N ASN A 443 -26.21 -27.51 -13.54
CA ASN A 443 -25.70 -26.22 -13.99
C ASN A 443 -26.62 -25.64 -15.08
N ILE A 444 -27.31 -24.55 -14.78
CA ILE A 444 -28.27 -23.90 -15.67
C ILE A 444 -27.66 -22.75 -16.50
N GLY A 445 -26.32 -22.63 -16.51
CA GLY A 445 -25.60 -21.70 -17.38
C GLY A 445 -25.42 -20.32 -16.76
N THR A 446 -25.97 -19.29 -17.40
CA THR A 446 -25.78 -17.87 -17.05
C THR A 446 -27.14 -17.23 -16.77
N LEU A 447 -27.21 -16.43 -15.70
CA LEU A 447 -28.32 -15.51 -15.44
C LEU A 447 -27.83 -14.08 -15.60
N PHE A 448 -28.39 -13.36 -16.57
CA PHE A 448 -28.14 -11.93 -16.74
C PHE A 448 -28.68 -11.14 -15.54
N ALA A 449 -28.13 -9.95 -15.30
CA ALA A 449 -28.59 -9.08 -14.22
C ALA A 449 -30.13 -8.90 -14.24
N GLY A 450 -30.79 -9.17 -13.10
CA GLY A 450 -32.25 -9.12 -12.96
C GLY A 450 -33.03 -10.27 -13.62
N GLN A 451 -32.37 -11.26 -14.22
CA GLN A 451 -33.04 -12.40 -14.85
C GLN A 451 -33.55 -13.39 -13.80
N VAL A 452 -34.76 -13.91 -14.03
CA VAL A 452 -35.38 -14.97 -13.23
C VAL A 452 -35.69 -16.18 -14.13
N ARG A 453 -35.46 -17.39 -13.63
CA ARG A 453 -35.77 -18.66 -14.29
C ARG A 453 -36.64 -19.52 -13.38
N GLU A 454 -37.84 -19.87 -13.85
CA GLU A 454 -38.65 -20.91 -13.20
C GLU A 454 -38.27 -22.29 -13.73
N ILE A 455 -38.13 -23.26 -12.83
CA ILE A 455 -37.66 -24.62 -13.10
C ILE A 455 -38.72 -25.61 -12.62
N PHE A 456 -39.19 -26.44 -13.55
CA PHE A 456 -40.20 -27.47 -13.31
C PHE A 456 -39.59 -28.86 -13.50
N PHE A 457 -40.25 -29.89 -12.96
CA PHE A 457 -39.81 -31.28 -13.13
C PHE A 457 -39.74 -31.75 -14.60
N ASN A 458 -40.45 -31.07 -15.48
CA ASN A 458 -40.52 -31.32 -16.91
C ASN A 458 -39.80 -30.24 -17.74
N ASP A 459 -38.79 -29.57 -17.16
CA ASP A 459 -37.91 -28.64 -17.87
C ASP A 459 -37.36 -29.31 -19.15
N ILE A 460 -37.38 -28.56 -20.25
CA ILE A 460 -37.05 -29.07 -21.59
C ILE A 460 -35.53 -29.02 -21.84
N GLU A 461 -34.82 -28.18 -21.09
CA GLU A 461 -33.41 -27.90 -21.29
C GLU A 461 -32.53 -28.73 -20.34
N PHE A 462 -32.98 -28.96 -19.12
CA PHE A 462 -32.22 -29.66 -18.08
C PHE A 462 -33.07 -30.72 -17.37
N ASP A 463 -32.44 -31.78 -16.89
CA ASP A 463 -33.14 -32.84 -16.16
C ASP A 463 -33.37 -32.45 -14.70
N PHE A 464 -34.61 -32.08 -14.40
CA PHE A 464 -35.11 -31.81 -13.05
C PHE A 464 -36.22 -32.80 -12.66
N SER A 465 -36.27 -33.98 -13.27
CA SER A 465 -37.34 -34.96 -13.06
C SER A 465 -37.54 -35.34 -11.58
N ASN A 466 -36.49 -35.28 -10.78
CA ASN A 466 -36.54 -35.52 -9.33
C ASN A 466 -37.32 -34.45 -8.54
N LEU A 467 -37.73 -33.33 -9.14
CA LEU A 467 -38.68 -32.41 -8.50
C LEU A 467 -40.09 -33.01 -8.35
N ASP A 468 -40.44 -34.04 -9.15
CA ASP A 468 -41.67 -34.82 -8.94
C ASP A 468 -41.39 -35.96 -7.94
N GLN A 469 -42.01 -35.87 -6.76
CA GLN A 469 -41.83 -36.82 -5.66
C GLN A 469 -43.15 -37.52 -5.32
N PRO A 470 -43.67 -38.41 -6.19
CA PRO A 470 -44.97 -39.05 -6.01
C PRO A 470 -45.04 -39.96 -4.77
N ALA A 471 -43.89 -40.37 -4.24
CA ALA A 471 -43.74 -41.24 -3.06
C ALA A 471 -43.26 -40.48 -1.80
N ARG A 472 -43.35 -39.14 -1.78
CA ARG A 472 -42.80 -38.30 -0.69
C ARG A 472 -43.28 -38.69 0.72
N CYS A 473 -44.50 -39.20 0.84
CA CYS A 473 -45.12 -39.59 2.11
C CYS A 473 -45.23 -41.10 2.35
N ASP A 474 -44.61 -41.93 1.52
CA ASP A 474 -44.67 -43.40 1.64
C ASP A 474 -43.99 -43.92 2.92
N ASP A 475 -43.09 -43.12 3.52
CA ASP A 475 -42.37 -43.44 4.75
C ASP A 475 -43.14 -43.09 6.03
N GLY A 476 -44.36 -42.54 5.90
CA GLY A 476 -45.29 -42.28 7.00
C GLY A 476 -45.60 -40.80 7.24
N PRO A 477 -46.53 -40.51 8.17
CA PRO A 477 -46.98 -39.15 8.44
C PRO A 477 -45.90 -38.30 9.12
N GLY A 478 -46.06 -36.98 9.01
CA GLY A 478 -45.19 -35.99 9.65
C GLY A 478 -44.71 -34.91 8.67
N GLU A 479 -44.08 -33.89 9.24
CA GLU A 479 -43.51 -32.77 8.50
C GLU A 479 -42.22 -33.19 7.77
N LYS A 480 -42.09 -32.83 6.50
CA LYS A 480 -40.96 -33.18 5.63
C LYS A 480 -40.34 -31.93 5.04
N GLN A 481 -39.27 -31.43 5.65
CA GLN A 481 -38.48 -30.33 5.11
C GLN A 481 -37.63 -30.79 3.92
N ASN A 482 -37.44 -29.90 2.95
CA ASN A 482 -36.47 -30.06 1.88
C ASN A 482 -35.86 -28.71 1.49
N ILE A 483 -34.54 -28.60 1.42
CA ILE A 483 -33.83 -27.33 1.12
C ILE A 483 -33.21 -27.40 -0.27
N ALA A 484 -33.45 -26.38 -1.09
CA ALA A 484 -32.73 -26.18 -2.37
C ALA A 484 -31.67 -25.09 -2.20
N TYR A 485 -30.63 -25.15 -3.01
CA TYR A 485 -29.53 -24.19 -3.00
C TYR A 485 -29.26 -23.69 -4.41
N ALA A 486 -28.89 -22.42 -4.54
CA ALA A 486 -28.34 -21.85 -5.75
C ALA A 486 -26.98 -21.23 -5.48
N ALA A 487 -26.03 -21.41 -6.40
CA ALA A 487 -24.74 -20.74 -6.38
C ALA A 487 -24.43 -20.17 -7.76
N GLY A 488 -23.93 -18.94 -7.83
CA GLY A 488 -23.59 -18.28 -9.09
C GLY A 488 -22.24 -17.59 -9.02
N ASN A 489 -21.45 -17.72 -10.08
CA ASN A 489 -20.11 -17.16 -10.13
C ASN A 489 -20.06 -15.81 -10.85
N TYR A 490 -19.41 -14.85 -10.21
CA TYR A 490 -19.04 -13.57 -10.77
C TYR A 490 -17.53 -13.50 -11.00
N ASN A 491 -17.11 -13.17 -12.22
CA ASN A 491 -15.71 -12.96 -12.57
C ASN A 491 -15.59 -12.03 -13.79
N GLU A 492 -15.43 -10.72 -13.57
CA GLU A 492 -15.15 -9.72 -14.61
C GLU A 492 -13.64 -9.57 -14.92
N GLY A 493 -12.92 -10.68 -15.01
CA GLY A 493 -11.47 -10.65 -15.26
C GLY A 493 -10.63 -10.33 -14.03
N LEU A 494 -11.22 -10.46 -12.85
CA LEU A 494 -10.53 -10.37 -11.57
C LEU A 494 -9.68 -11.63 -11.32
N PRO A 495 -8.58 -11.53 -10.55
CA PRO A 495 -7.74 -12.69 -10.21
C PRO A 495 -8.50 -13.76 -9.40
N SER A 496 -9.51 -13.33 -8.64
CA SER A 496 -10.36 -14.16 -7.79
C SER A 496 -11.79 -14.23 -8.34
N GLN A 497 -12.35 -15.44 -8.37
CA GLN A 497 -13.76 -15.68 -8.65
C GLN A 497 -14.56 -15.53 -7.36
N PHE A 498 -15.69 -14.83 -7.43
CA PHE A 498 -16.63 -14.68 -6.33
C PHE A 498 -17.85 -15.54 -6.59
N THR A 499 -18.40 -16.17 -5.55
CA THR A 499 -19.57 -17.03 -5.65
C THR A 499 -20.65 -16.47 -4.73
N ALA A 500 -21.76 -16.01 -5.32
CA ALA A 500 -22.97 -15.70 -4.58
C ALA A 500 -23.71 -17.00 -4.28
N THR A 501 -24.27 -17.15 -3.08
CA THR A 501 -25.01 -18.36 -2.69
C THR A 501 -26.31 -18.01 -2.00
N ASP A 502 -27.32 -18.84 -2.23
CA ASP A 502 -28.59 -18.74 -1.54
C ASP A 502 -29.21 -20.14 -1.31
N GLN A 503 -30.12 -20.24 -0.34
CA GLN A 503 -30.81 -21.47 -0.01
C GLN A 503 -32.24 -21.20 0.43
N ASP A 504 -33.14 -22.13 0.10
CA ASP A 504 -34.54 -21.97 0.42
C ASP A 504 -35.23 -23.29 0.83
N PRO A 505 -35.88 -23.34 2.02
CA PRO A 505 -36.57 -24.52 2.52
C PRO A 505 -38.02 -24.61 2.02
N ALA A 506 -38.50 -25.82 1.73
CA ALA A 506 -39.92 -26.10 1.54
C ALA A 506 -40.39 -27.26 2.42
N TRP A 507 -41.54 -27.09 3.07
CA TRP A 507 -42.16 -28.11 3.91
C TRP A 507 -43.40 -28.74 3.28
N VAL A 508 -43.56 -30.05 3.51
CA VAL A 508 -44.80 -30.80 3.21
C VAL A 508 -45.26 -31.48 4.49
N GLU A 509 -46.55 -31.43 4.81
CA GLU A 509 -47.13 -32.21 5.90
C GLU A 509 -47.73 -33.51 5.35
N CYS A 510 -47.07 -34.63 5.62
CA CYS A 510 -47.57 -35.95 5.27
C CYS A 510 -48.65 -36.39 6.27
N VAL A 511 -49.85 -36.69 5.77
CA VAL A 511 -50.97 -37.20 6.57
C VAL A 511 -51.28 -38.64 6.21
N CYS A 512 -51.84 -39.42 7.13
CA CYS A 512 -52.24 -40.80 6.83
C CYS A 512 -53.35 -40.81 5.78
N GLY A 513 -53.07 -41.35 4.60
CA GLY A 513 -54.11 -41.77 3.66
C GLY A 513 -54.86 -42.99 4.20
N GLY A 514 -56.18 -42.88 4.33
CA GLY A 514 -57.05 -44.03 4.56
C GLY A 514 -57.61 -44.54 3.24
N SER A 515 -57.44 -45.82 2.93
CA SER A 515 -58.21 -46.48 1.87
C SER A 515 -59.21 -47.46 2.51
N ILE A 516 -60.47 -47.41 2.06
CA ILE A 516 -61.49 -48.37 2.45
C ILE A 516 -62.01 -49.07 1.20
N GLY A 517 -62.02 -50.39 1.22
CA GLY A 517 -62.53 -51.20 0.12
C GLY A 517 -62.52 -52.68 0.47
N ASP A 518 -63.56 -53.40 0.04
CA ASP A 518 -63.66 -54.85 -0.08
C ASP A 518 -64.98 -55.18 -0.80
N PHE A 519 -65.24 -56.46 -1.08
CA PHE A 519 -66.52 -56.95 -1.57
C PHE A 519 -67.44 -57.28 -0.40
N VAL A 520 -68.67 -56.74 -0.41
CA VAL A 520 -69.71 -57.17 0.53
C VAL A 520 -70.52 -58.27 -0.14
N TRP A 521 -70.59 -59.45 0.46
CA TRP A 521 -71.38 -60.59 -0.03
C TRP A 521 -72.46 -61.00 0.96
N ASN A 522 -73.47 -61.70 0.44
CA ASN A 522 -74.48 -62.36 1.25
C ASN A 522 -74.01 -63.79 1.56
N ASP A 523 -73.59 -64.03 2.81
CA ASP A 523 -73.21 -65.35 3.31
C ASP A 523 -74.45 -66.26 3.41
N LEU A 524 -74.65 -67.10 2.41
CA LEU A 524 -75.85 -67.92 2.24
C LEU A 524 -75.83 -69.14 3.16
N ASN A 525 -74.66 -69.56 3.63
CA ASN A 525 -74.50 -70.76 4.44
C ASN A 525 -74.10 -70.47 5.90
N GLN A 526 -73.91 -69.19 6.26
CA GLN A 526 -73.61 -68.66 7.58
C GLN A 526 -72.26 -69.16 8.15
N ASN A 527 -71.27 -69.41 7.29
CA ASN A 527 -69.96 -69.89 7.72
C ASN A 527 -68.94 -68.75 7.94
N GLY A 528 -69.29 -67.50 7.60
CA GLY A 528 -68.42 -66.32 7.73
C GLY A 528 -67.28 -66.24 6.69
N LEU A 529 -67.33 -67.05 5.63
CA LEU A 529 -66.36 -67.06 4.53
C LEU A 529 -67.06 -66.66 3.23
N GLN A 530 -66.31 -66.09 2.29
CA GLN A 530 -66.82 -65.83 0.95
C GLN A 530 -66.70 -67.08 0.09
N ASP A 531 -67.83 -67.72 -0.21
CA ASP A 531 -67.87 -68.91 -1.05
C ASP A 531 -68.21 -68.60 -2.52
N ALA A 532 -67.75 -69.46 -3.42
CA ALA A 532 -68.05 -69.35 -4.84
C ALA A 532 -69.56 -69.52 -5.12
N GLY A 533 -70.18 -68.48 -5.68
CA GLY A 533 -71.62 -68.45 -5.97
C GLY A 533 -72.45 -67.58 -5.01
N GLU A 534 -71.83 -67.02 -3.96
CA GLU A 534 -72.48 -66.06 -3.08
C GLU A 534 -72.58 -64.67 -3.73
N PRO A 535 -73.80 -64.08 -3.83
CA PRO A 535 -73.98 -62.83 -4.54
C PRO A 535 -73.48 -61.64 -3.72
N GLY A 536 -72.97 -60.63 -4.42
CA GLY A 536 -72.62 -59.34 -3.81
C GLY A 536 -73.85 -58.58 -3.34
N ILE A 537 -73.70 -57.81 -2.25
CA ILE A 537 -74.71 -56.87 -1.76
C ILE A 537 -74.39 -55.49 -2.34
N SER A 538 -75.26 -55.00 -3.21
CA SER A 538 -75.14 -53.65 -3.77
C SER A 538 -75.77 -52.60 -2.85
N GLY A 539 -75.27 -51.35 -2.93
CA GLY A 539 -75.86 -50.20 -2.24
C GLY A 539 -75.56 -50.13 -0.73
N VAL A 540 -74.58 -50.89 -0.24
CA VAL A 540 -74.16 -50.80 1.16
C VAL A 540 -73.57 -49.42 1.42
N THR A 541 -74.20 -48.69 2.34
CA THR A 541 -73.71 -47.38 2.79
C THR A 541 -72.66 -47.60 3.86
N VAL A 542 -71.43 -47.19 3.59
CA VAL A 542 -70.36 -47.16 4.57
C VAL A 542 -70.26 -45.74 5.11
N ASN A 543 -70.50 -45.58 6.40
CA ASN A 543 -70.26 -44.31 7.08
C ASN A 543 -68.87 -44.36 7.71
N LEU A 544 -67.97 -43.54 7.19
CA LEU A 544 -66.68 -43.27 7.82
C LEU A 544 -66.96 -42.23 8.93
N LEU A 545 -66.68 -42.59 10.17
CA LEU A 545 -66.97 -41.77 11.36
C LEU A 545 -65.76 -40.98 11.81
#